data_AF-A0A0D2EHW8-F1
#
_entry.id   AF-A0A0D2EHW8-F1
#
_cell.length_a   1.000
_cell.length_b   1.000
_cell.length_c   1.000
_cell.angle_alpha   90.00
_cell.angle_beta   90.00
_cell.angle_gamma   90.00
#
_symmetry.space_group_name_H-M   'P 1'
#
loop_
_entity.id
_entity.type
_entity.pdbx_description
1 polymer ?
#
loop_
_entity_poly.entity_id
_entity_poly.type
_entity_poly.pdbx_seq_one_letter_code
_entity_poly.pdbx_strand_id
1 'polypeptide(L)'
;MPELNVLRGLLTGLLLTASTLAVPVKPASSHDNTPTHPGATCATFTVPVSVSLNNSIFSGPRVDNNIDAVNFVWDADAWDHPAGPARIVGSVLVQEIYNVEAQLCVPLASAGNKREILQVATHGGVFDKRYWDSTFEPDNYSFVRGQLSAGYSILTYDRLGVGGSDKPDGYTHVTIPTHIEVLKDLSSQIRSGKFAELAKLYMKPEEVPMFSKIVHIGHSLGSATTIGFLGRYGDLGLSDGTILTGWIIANTTPFGQAGFGWEYGPEHDPVKYAGASSGYLIPGTVGNIQQGFFSDQGLLDPNALQFANEIKATSTVGEFQSAYVAASSSVLGYSGPLLYFLAEYDMLICHGDCNNAWDPQTVQQFVPHASPMDIHIQPKTGHGIPLHKNATAGFSVVADWLGQNGL
;
A
#
# COMPACT_ATOMS: atom_id res chain seq x y z
N MET A 1 -13.63 -31.52 70.12
CA MET A 1 -12.96 -30.23 70.27
C MET A 1 -11.95 -30.09 69.14
N PRO A 2 -12.02 -29.04 68.32
CA PRO A 2 -13.15 -28.73 67.41
C PRO A 2 -12.61 -28.31 66.00
N GLU A 3 -13.34 -28.03 64.93
CA GLU A 3 -14.73 -28.20 64.46
C GLU A 3 -14.74 -27.91 62.93
N LEU A 4 -15.71 -28.52 62.24
CA LEU A 4 -16.20 -28.13 60.90
C LEU A 4 -16.93 -26.77 60.96
N ASN A 5 -16.89 -25.98 59.87
CA ASN A 5 -18.10 -25.51 59.15
C ASN A 5 -17.74 -24.62 57.92
N VAL A 6 -18.08 -25.04 56.69
CA VAL A 6 -19.19 -24.59 55.81
C VAL A 6 -19.17 -23.10 55.41
N LEU A 7 -19.02 -22.80 54.10
CA LEU A 7 -19.98 -22.05 53.24
C LEU A 7 -19.28 -21.70 51.89
N ARG A 8 -19.79 -22.22 50.76
CA ARG A 8 -20.73 -21.59 49.79
C ARG A 8 -20.06 -20.58 48.84
N GLY A 9 -20.20 -20.88 47.55
CA GLY A 9 -19.69 -20.06 46.46
C GLY A 9 -20.47 -18.78 46.20
N LEU A 10 -19.91 -18.00 45.28
CA LEU A 10 -20.59 -16.98 44.49
C LEU A 10 -19.84 -16.87 43.16
N LEU A 11 -20.47 -17.39 42.11
CA LEU A 11 -20.28 -16.90 40.75
C LEU A 11 -20.60 -15.40 40.78
N THR A 12 -19.62 -14.56 40.46
CA THR A 12 -19.87 -13.18 40.05
C THR A 12 -19.34 -13.04 38.64
N GLY A 13 -20.27 -13.02 37.68
CA GLY A 13 -20.00 -12.72 36.29
C GLY A 13 -19.53 -11.28 36.18
N LEU A 14 -18.34 -11.10 35.62
CA LEU A 14 -17.87 -9.80 35.15
C LEU A 14 -18.59 -9.51 33.83
N LEU A 15 -19.67 -8.72 33.90
CA LEU A 15 -20.25 -8.05 32.75
C LEU A 15 -19.25 -6.98 32.29
N LEU A 16 -18.45 -7.28 31.27
CA LEU A 16 -17.77 -6.24 30.50
C LEU A 16 -18.84 -5.47 29.72
N THR A 17 -19.22 -4.31 30.23
CA THR A 17 -19.95 -3.30 29.47
C THR A 17 -19.03 -2.77 28.35
N ALA A 18 -19.29 -3.20 27.12
CA ALA A 18 -18.71 -2.60 25.92
C ALA A 18 -19.11 -1.12 25.87
N SER A 19 -18.17 -0.25 26.20
CA SER A 19 -18.34 1.20 26.06
C SER A 19 -18.06 1.53 24.60
N THR A 20 -19.10 1.74 23.79
CA THR A 20 -18.94 2.28 22.44
C THR A 20 -18.51 3.74 22.56
N LEU A 21 -17.20 3.97 22.62
CA LEU A 21 -16.63 5.29 22.40
C LEU A 21 -16.94 5.68 20.95
N ALA A 22 -17.95 6.52 20.77
CA ALA A 22 -18.20 7.20 19.51
C ALA A 22 -17.00 8.09 19.21
N VAL A 23 -16.15 7.66 18.26
CA VAL A 23 -15.09 8.50 17.72
C VAL A 23 -15.78 9.65 16.97
N PRO A 24 -15.50 10.92 17.30
CA PRO A 24 -16.07 12.04 16.58
C PRO A 24 -15.59 12.01 15.14
N VAL A 25 -16.53 11.93 14.19
CA VAL A 25 -16.29 12.12 12.77
C VAL A 25 -15.81 13.56 12.58
N LYS A 26 -14.50 13.74 12.37
CA LYS A 26 -13.99 15.02 11.88
C LYS A 26 -14.35 15.13 10.39
N PRO A 27 -15.03 16.20 9.96
CA PRO A 27 -15.14 16.45 8.53
C PRO A 27 -13.73 16.64 7.96
N ALA A 28 -13.46 16.03 6.80
CA ALA A 28 -12.21 16.19 6.09
C ALA A 28 -11.90 17.69 5.89
N SER A 29 -10.66 18.10 6.17
CA SER A 29 -10.23 19.46 5.90
C SER A 29 -10.35 19.77 4.41
N SER A 30 -10.95 20.91 4.07
CA SER A 30 -11.32 21.36 2.74
C SER A 30 -10.15 21.74 1.82
N HIS A 31 -9.15 20.88 1.68
CA HIS A 31 -7.98 21.11 0.81
C HIS A 31 -7.64 19.92 -0.10
N ASP A 32 -8.61 19.07 -0.43
CA ASP A 32 -8.40 18.04 -1.45
C ASP A 32 -8.96 18.53 -2.80
N ASN A 33 -8.04 18.92 -3.69
CA ASN A 33 -8.31 19.01 -5.13
C ASN A 33 -8.49 17.59 -5.68
N THR A 34 -9.51 16.85 -5.22
CA THR A 34 -9.82 15.53 -5.76
C THR A 34 -10.25 15.68 -7.21
N PRO A 35 -9.69 14.90 -8.16
CA PRO A 35 -10.16 14.90 -9.53
C PRO A 35 -11.67 14.68 -9.60
N THR A 36 -12.34 15.35 -10.54
CA THR A 36 -13.73 15.01 -10.84
C THR A 36 -13.76 13.69 -11.61
N HIS A 37 -14.66 12.78 -11.25
CA HIS A 37 -14.83 11.49 -11.91
C HIS A 37 -16.18 11.40 -12.64
N PRO A 38 -16.23 11.72 -13.95
CA PRO A 38 -17.47 11.60 -14.71
C PRO A 38 -18.01 10.16 -14.68
N GLY A 39 -19.31 10.01 -14.41
CA GLY A 39 -19.95 8.69 -14.39
C GLY A 39 -19.70 7.86 -13.13
N ALA A 40 -19.18 8.47 -12.07
CA ALA A 40 -18.97 7.83 -10.77
C ALA A 40 -19.29 8.77 -9.61
N THR A 41 -19.53 8.20 -8.43
CA THR A 41 -19.57 8.92 -7.17
C THR A 41 -18.35 8.53 -6.35
N CYS A 42 -17.66 9.51 -5.75
CA CYS A 42 -16.52 9.29 -4.89
C CYS A 42 -16.71 9.98 -3.54
N ALA A 43 -16.17 9.37 -2.49
CA ALA A 43 -16.06 10.00 -1.17
C ALA A 43 -14.74 9.63 -0.49
N THR A 44 -14.15 10.61 0.19
CA THR A 44 -12.99 10.42 1.07
C THR A 44 -13.46 10.41 2.51
N PHE A 45 -13.02 9.42 3.29
CA PHE A 45 -13.35 9.30 4.70
C PHE A 45 -12.29 8.49 5.46
N THR A 46 -12.30 8.61 6.78
CA THR A 46 -11.41 7.87 7.67
C THR A 46 -12.00 6.52 8.04
N VAL A 47 -11.20 5.47 7.88
CA VAL A 47 -11.49 4.10 8.29
C VAL A 47 -10.68 3.78 9.55
N PRO A 48 -11.32 3.43 10.67
CA PRO A 48 -10.60 2.91 11.83
C PRO A 48 -10.17 1.47 11.55
N VAL A 49 -8.86 1.21 11.71
CA VAL A 49 -8.22 -0.06 11.38
C VAL A 49 -7.52 -0.62 12.61
N SER A 50 -7.87 -1.84 13.00
CA SER A 50 -7.31 -2.49 14.18
C SER A 50 -6.05 -3.28 13.82
N VAL A 51 -4.95 -2.99 14.50
CA VAL A 51 -3.64 -3.62 14.25
C VAL A 51 -3.13 -4.27 15.53
N SER A 52 -2.72 -5.54 15.44
CA SER A 52 -2.14 -6.27 16.57
C SER A 52 -1.05 -7.23 16.09
N LEU A 53 0.21 -6.92 16.38
CA LEU A 53 1.37 -7.73 16.00
C LEU A 53 2.58 -7.47 16.90
N ASN A 54 3.51 -8.42 16.94
CA ASN A 54 4.84 -8.18 17.48
C ASN A 54 5.77 -7.73 16.35
N ASN A 55 6.10 -6.44 16.32
CA ASN A 55 7.06 -5.89 15.38
C ASN A 55 8.50 -6.05 15.87
N SER A 56 9.44 -6.04 14.92
CA SER A 56 10.87 -6.09 15.20
C SER A 56 11.42 -4.71 15.55
N ILE A 57 12.36 -4.68 16.48
CA ILE A 57 13.23 -3.52 16.73
C ILE A 57 14.55 -3.81 16.02
N PHE A 58 14.94 -2.92 15.10
CA PHE A 58 16.16 -3.06 14.31
C PHE A 58 17.30 -2.20 14.88
N SER A 59 18.53 -2.69 14.76
CA SER A 59 19.73 -1.87 14.98
C SER A 59 20.01 -0.96 13.78
N GLY A 60 20.57 0.20 14.07
CA GLY A 60 20.96 1.19 13.07
C GLY A 60 20.98 2.61 13.65
N PRO A 61 21.47 3.60 12.90
CA PRO A 61 21.38 4.99 13.29
C PRO A 61 19.91 5.44 13.32
N ARG A 62 19.58 6.34 14.24
CA ARG A 62 18.32 7.10 14.14
C ARG A 62 18.49 8.20 13.10
N VAL A 63 17.38 8.61 12.50
CA VAL A 63 17.28 9.73 11.56
C VAL A 63 16.47 10.86 12.19
N ASP A 64 17.14 11.86 12.75
CA ASP A 64 16.52 13.03 13.37
C ASP A 64 16.79 14.35 12.62
N ASN A 65 17.63 14.31 11.59
CA ASN A 65 18.03 15.43 10.75
C ASN A 65 18.66 14.91 9.44
N ASN A 66 19.01 15.80 8.52
CA ASN A 66 19.62 15.44 7.24
C ASN A 66 21.02 14.79 7.35
N ILE A 67 21.81 15.10 8.38
CA ILE A 67 23.11 14.42 8.60
C ILE A 67 22.86 12.95 8.91
N ASP A 68 21.86 12.68 9.76
CA ASP A 68 21.50 11.33 10.13
C ASP A 68 20.86 10.54 8.98
N ALA A 69 20.11 11.22 8.09
CA ALA A 69 19.56 10.58 6.88
C ALA A 69 20.69 10.03 5.99
N VAL A 70 21.79 10.77 5.86
CA VAL A 70 22.99 10.30 5.15
C VAL A 70 23.67 9.15 5.90
N ASN A 71 23.76 9.22 7.23
CA ASN A 71 24.31 8.11 8.04
C ASN A 71 23.48 6.83 7.90
N PHE A 72 22.15 6.95 7.82
CA PHE A 72 21.27 5.82 7.55
C PHE A 72 21.55 5.18 6.18
N VAL A 73 21.79 5.97 5.13
CA VAL A 73 22.17 5.44 3.82
C VAL A 73 23.49 4.68 3.88
N TRP A 74 24.51 5.24 4.53
CA TRP A 74 25.78 4.54 4.73
C TRP A 74 25.59 3.22 5.48
N ASP A 75 24.79 3.23 6.55
CA ASP A 75 24.52 2.02 7.31
C ASP A 75 23.72 0.98 6.52
N ALA A 76 22.78 1.40 5.66
CA ALA A 76 21.92 0.52 4.88
C ALA A 76 22.61 -0.10 3.66
N ASP A 77 23.45 0.67 2.97
CA ASP A 77 24.05 0.26 1.68
C ASP A 77 25.47 -0.29 1.82
N ALA A 78 26.14 -0.12 2.96
CA ALA A 78 27.47 -0.69 3.19
C ALA A 78 27.43 -2.23 3.14
N TRP A 79 28.26 -2.81 2.27
CA TRP A 79 28.26 -4.24 1.95
C TRP A 79 28.60 -5.16 3.13
N ASP A 80 29.33 -4.64 4.13
CA ASP A 80 29.77 -5.37 5.32
C ASP A 80 28.83 -5.18 6.52
N HIS A 81 27.80 -4.34 6.38
CA HIS A 81 26.79 -4.16 7.42
C HIS A 81 25.73 -5.29 7.38
N PRO A 82 25.15 -5.67 8.53
CA PRO A 82 24.08 -6.67 8.56
C PRO A 82 22.88 -6.23 7.72
N ALA A 83 22.07 -7.16 7.23
CA ALA A 83 20.86 -6.85 6.48
C ALA A 83 19.68 -7.72 6.94
N GLY A 84 18.46 -7.21 6.72
CA GLY A 84 17.21 -7.92 7.04
C GLY A 84 17.18 -8.47 8.48
N PRO A 85 16.88 -9.77 8.68
CA PRO A 85 16.76 -10.36 10.02
C PRO A 85 18.00 -10.22 10.91
N ALA A 86 19.20 -10.09 10.33
CA ALA A 86 20.44 -9.97 11.11
C ALA A 86 20.52 -8.65 11.91
N ARG A 87 19.65 -7.67 11.60
CA ARG A 87 19.54 -6.40 12.34
C ARG A 87 18.57 -6.44 13.51
N ILE A 88 17.81 -7.52 13.71
CA ILE A 88 16.80 -7.57 14.76
C ILE A 88 17.48 -7.70 16.12
N VAL A 89 17.24 -6.72 17.01
CA VAL A 89 17.78 -6.67 18.38
C VAL A 89 16.70 -6.82 19.45
N GLY A 90 15.42 -6.83 19.05
CA GLY A 90 14.30 -7.01 19.96
C GLY A 90 12.96 -7.03 19.23
N SER A 91 11.89 -7.01 20.01
CA SER A 91 10.52 -6.93 19.51
C SER A 91 9.67 -6.01 20.38
N VAL A 92 8.64 -5.41 19.78
CA VAL A 92 7.65 -4.58 20.45
C VAL A 92 6.25 -5.02 20.05
N LEU A 93 5.34 -5.11 21.02
CA LEU A 93 3.93 -5.33 20.76
C LEU A 93 3.32 -4.02 20.28
N VAL A 94 2.80 -4.02 19.06
CA VAL A 94 1.98 -2.94 18.50
C VAL A 94 0.54 -3.43 18.55
N GLN A 95 -0.28 -2.79 19.39
CA GLN A 95 -1.70 -3.09 19.53
C GLN A 95 -2.48 -1.78 19.58
N GLU A 96 -2.91 -1.31 18.40
CA GLU A 96 -3.44 0.04 18.22
C GLU A 96 -4.63 0.03 17.25
N ILE A 97 -5.43 1.10 17.30
CA ILE A 97 -6.42 1.42 16.26
C ILE A 97 -5.93 2.68 15.55
N TYR A 98 -5.63 2.54 14.26
CA TYR A 98 -5.21 3.68 13.44
C TYR A 98 -6.35 4.21 12.59
N ASN A 99 -6.29 5.50 12.33
CA ASN A 99 -7.12 6.18 11.35
C ASN A 99 -6.43 6.13 9.98
N VAL A 100 -7.04 5.43 9.04
CA VAL A 100 -6.59 5.33 7.65
C VAL A 100 -7.50 6.16 6.77
N GLU A 101 -6.97 7.17 6.09
CA GLU A 101 -7.74 7.95 5.11
C GLU A 101 -7.88 7.16 3.81
N ALA A 102 -9.13 6.97 3.38
CA ALA A 102 -9.47 6.21 2.19
C ALA A 102 -10.43 6.98 1.29
N GLN A 103 -10.32 6.76 -0.01
CA GLN A 103 -11.21 7.27 -1.04
C GLN A 103 -11.87 6.08 -1.74
N LEU A 104 -13.20 5.99 -1.62
CA LEU A 104 -14.00 5.04 -2.37
C LEU A 104 -14.63 5.74 -3.57
N CYS A 105 -14.39 5.20 -4.76
CA CYS A 105 -15.03 5.62 -6.00
C CYS A 105 -15.84 4.47 -6.60
N VAL A 106 -17.11 4.75 -6.91
CA VAL A 106 -18.06 3.75 -7.41
C VAL A 106 -18.72 4.25 -8.70
N PRO A 107 -18.69 3.48 -9.80
CA PRO A 107 -19.43 3.80 -11.01
C PRO A 107 -20.94 3.89 -10.76
N LEU A 108 -21.61 4.77 -11.51
CA LEU A 108 -23.07 4.87 -11.49
C LEU A 108 -23.71 3.50 -11.81
N ALA A 109 -24.90 3.25 -11.26
CA ALA A 109 -25.60 1.97 -11.45
C ALA A 109 -25.82 1.60 -12.94
N SER A 110 -25.90 2.59 -13.83
CA SER A 110 -26.00 2.39 -15.28
C SER A 110 -24.77 1.72 -15.92
N ALA A 111 -23.63 1.65 -15.21
CA ALA A 111 -22.40 1.01 -15.69
C ALA A 111 -22.42 -0.53 -15.58
N GLY A 112 -23.46 -1.11 -14.96
CA GLY A 112 -23.64 -2.56 -14.84
C GLY A 112 -22.96 -3.17 -13.61
N ASN A 113 -22.88 -4.51 -13.57
CA ASN A 113 -22.56 -5.27 -12.36
C ASN A 113 -21.06 -5.26 -11.99
N LYS A 114 -20.16 -4.82 -12.90
CA LYS A 114 -18.72 -4.71 -12.59
C LYS A 114 -18.44 -3.78 -11.40
N ARG A 115 -19.36 -2.87 -11.09
CA ARG A 115 -19.28 -2.00 -9.90
C ARG A 115 -19.28 -2.78 -8.58
N GLU A 116 -19.73 -4.04 -8.57
CA GLU A 116 -19.67 -4.92 -7.39
C GLU A 116 -18.30 -5.56 -7.19
N ILE A 117 -17.35 -5.31 -8.10
CA ILE A 117 -15.97 -5.77 -8.00
C ILE A 117 -15.12 -4.58 -7.55
N LEU A 118 -14.59 -4.69 -6.33
CA LEU A 118 -13.80 -3.64 -5.70
C LEU A 118 -12.31 -3.89 -5.88
N GLN A 119 -11.63 -2.94 -6.49
CA GLN A 119 -10.17 -2.89 -6.51
C GLN A 119 -9.67 -2.14 -5.27
N VAL A 120 -8.86 -2.79 -4.43
CA VAL A 120 -8.20 -2.18 -3.27
C VAL A 120 -6.77 -1.85 -3.68
N ALA A 121 -6.50 -0.57 -3.92
CA ALA A 121 -5.25 -0.08 -4.50
C ALA A 121 -4.30 0.47 -3.43
N THR A 122 -3.20 -0.24 -3.20
CA THR A 122 -2.15 0.09 -2.23
C THR A 122 -0.97 0.77 -2.94
N HIS A 123 -0.73 2.05 -2.66
CA HIS A 123 0.40 2.80 -3.25
C HIS A 123 1.77 2.33 -2.71
N GLY A 124 2.84 2.72 -3.41
CA GLY A 124 4.22 2.41 -3.04
C GLY A 124 4.83 3.30 -1.96
N GLY A 125 6.14 3.17 -1.79
CA GLY A 125 6.94 4.14 -1.03
C GLY A 125 6.97 5.50 -1.75
N VAL A 126 7.36 6.55 -1.03
CA VAL A 126 7.52 7.93 -1.52
C VAL A 126 6.29 8.60 -2.18
N PHE A 127 5.13 7.96 -2.13
CA PHE A 127 3.87 8.49 -2.61
C PHE A 127 2.76 8.20 -1.60
N ASP A 128 1.59 8.80 -1.85
CA ASP A 128 0.33 8.52 -1.17
C ASP A 128 -0.75 8.16 -2.21
N LYS A 129 -2.04 8.13 -1.84
CA LYS A 129 -3.13 7.71 -2.76
C LYS A 129 -3.21 8.52 -4.06
N ARG A 130 -2.66 9.76 -4.09
CA ARG A 130 -2.61 10.61 -5.29
C ARG A 130 -1.78 10.00 -6.44
N TYR A 131 -0.94 9.00 -6.15
CA TYR A 131 -0.27 8.19 -7.17
C TYR A 131 -1.27 7.46 -8.09
N TRP A 132 -2.38 6.97 -7.54
CA TRP A 132 -3.41 6.26 -8.28
C TRP A 132 -4.41 7.22 -8.95
N ASP A 133 -4.58 8.41 -8.37
CA ASP A 133 -5.58 9.38 -8.79
C ASP A 133 -4.97 10.75 -9.13
N SER A 134 -4.23 10.77 -10.24
CA SER A 134 -3.53 11.98 -10.70
C SER A 134 -4.50 13.13 -11.00
N THR A 135 -4.22 14.31 -10.44
CA THR A 135 -4.88 15.57 -10.82
C THR A 135 -4.25 16.21 -12.06
N PHE A 136 -3.03 15.80 -12.42
CA PHE A 136 -2.39 16.17 -13.66
C PHE A 136 -2.95 15.33 -14.80
N GLU A 137 -3.61 15.99 -15.76
CA GLU A 137 -4.26 15.37 -16.92
C GLU A 137 -4.97 14.04 -16.58
N PRO A 138 -6.02 14.07 -15.73
CA PRO A 138 -6.61 12.86 -15.15
C PRO A 138 -7.11 11.85 -16.18
N ASP A 139 -7.49 12.29 -17.39
CA ASP A 139 -7.85 11.41 -18.50
C ASP A 139 -6.69 10.49 -18.96
N ASN A 140 -5.45 10.94 -18.79
CA ASN A 140 -4.25 10.27 -19.26
C ASN A 140 -3.50 9.53 -18.14
N TYR A 141 -3.55 10.04 -16.90
CA TYR A 141 -2.69 9.58 -15.81
C TYR A 141 -3.44 9.05 -14.56
N SER A 142 -4.76 9.27 -14.43
CA SER A 142 -5.52 8.72 -13.29
C SER A 142 -5.90 7.25 -13.55
N PHE A 143 -5.23 6.34 -12.83
CA PHE A 143 -5.60 4.93 -12.82
C PHE A 143 -7.03 4.74 -12.32
N VAL A 144 -7.43 5.49 -11.28
CA VAL A 144 -8.81 5.52 -10.77
C VAL A 144 -9.80 5.83 -11.89
N ARG A 145 -9.57 6.88 -12.68
CA ARG A 145 -10.46 7.23 -13.80
C ARG A 145 -10.50 6.14 -14.88
N GLY A 146 -9.38 5.50 -15.17
CA GLY A 146 -9.31 4.36 -16.08
C GLY A 146 -10.19 3.19 -15.62
N GLN A 147 -10.11 2.82 -14.34
CA GLN A 147 -10.86 1.69 -13.78
C GLN A 147 -12.36 1.98 -13.64
N LEU A 148 -12.72 3.22 -13.28
CA LEU A 148 -14.12 3.66 -13.26
C LEU A 148 -14.74 3.61 -14.66
N SER A 149 -13.98 4.01 -15.69
CA SER A 149 -14.42 3.94 -17.09
C SER A 149 -14.59 2.50 -17.58
N ALA A 150 -13.83 1.55 -17.02
CA ALA A 150 -13.97 0.11 -17.25
C ALA A 150 -15.13 -0.52 -16.43
N GLY A 151 -15.79 0.27 -15.58
CA GLY A 151 -16.96 -0.14 -14.79
C GLY A 151 -16.62 -0.73 -13.42
N TYR A 152 -15.37 -0.67 -12.96
CA TYR A 152 -14.95 -1.21 -11.67
C TYR A 152 -15.05 -0.17 -10.55
N SER A 153 -15.38 -0.63 -9.34
CA SER A 153 -15.22 0.20 -8.14
C SER A 153 -13.78 0.15 -7.68
N ILE A 154 -13.28 1.25 -7.12
CA ILE A 154 -11.90 1.32 -6.64
C ILE A 154 -11.83 2.06 -5.30
N LEU A 155 -11.06 1.48 -4.39
CA LEU A 155 -10.70 2.02 -3.09
C LEU A 155 -9.19 2.31 -3.10
N THR A 156 -8.83 3.59 -3.05
CA THR A 156 -7.46 4.02 -2.78
C THR A 156 -7.38 4.46 -1.32
N TYR A 157 -6.22 4.32 -0.69
CA TYR A 157 -6.04 4.76 0.70
C TYR A 157 -4.60 5.18 0.95
N ASP A 158 -4.41 6.07 1.90
CA ASP A 158 -3.08 6.45 2.37
C ASP A 158 -2.60 5.41 3.37
N ARG A 159 -1.46 4.77 3.09
CA ARG A 159 -0.80 3.89 4.07
C ARG A 159 -0.45 4.69 5.32
N LEU A 160 -0.24 4.00 6.45
CA LEU A 160 0.23 4.67 7.67
C LEU A 160 1.52 5.44 7.39
N GLY A 161 1.65 6.61 8.01
CA GLY A 161 2.81 7.48 7.82
C GLY A 161 2.70 8.49 6.67
N VAL A 162 1.65 8.44 5.82
CA VAL A 162 1.50 9.38 4.69
C VAL A 162 0.09 9.96 4.58
N GLY A 163 -0.05 11.00 3.75
CA GLY A 163 -1.35 11.58 3.39
C GLY A 163 -2.21 11.99 4.59
N GLY A 164 -3.51 11.66 4.56
CA GLY A 164 -4.44 11.92 5.66
C GLY A 164 -4.45 10.88 6.77
N SER A 165 -3.69 9.78 6.62
CA SER A 165 -3.58 8.73 7.63
C SER A 165 -2.69 9.14 8.81
N ASP A 166 -2.87 8.43 9.93
CA ASP A 166 -2.05 8.58 11.12
C ASP A 166 -0.55 8.39 10.81
N LYS A 167 0.30 9.15 11.53
CA LYS A 167 1.76 9.18 11.37
C LYS A 167 2.44 8.76 12.68
N PRO A 168 2.35 7.48 13.08
CA PRO A 168 2.94 6.99 14.33
C PRO A 168 4.47 6.84 14.19
N ASP A 169 5.12 6.19 15.16
CA ASP A 169 6.57 5.98 15.14
C ASP A 169 7.06 5.30 13.85
N GLY A 170 8.03 5.93 13.19
CA GLY A 170 8.55 5.51 11.89
C GLY A 170 9.43 4.24 11.91
N TYR A 171 9.83 3.75 13.09
CA TYR A 171 10.70 2.56 13.21
C TYR A 171 9.91 1.30 13.50
N THR A 172 8.90 1.41 14.36
CA THR A 172 8.22 0.25 14.95
C THR A 172 6.73 0.20 14.66
N HIS A 173 6.10 1.32 14.29
CA HIS A 173 4.67 1.35 13.94
C HIS A 173 4.44 1.48 12.42
N VAL A 174 5.30 2.19 11.69
CA VAL A 174 5.23 2.27 10.22
C VAL A 174 6.24 1.28 9.62
N THR A 175 5.78 0.05 9.39
CA THR A 175 6.59 -1.09 8.91
C THR A 175 5.78 -1.94 7.93
N ILE A 176 6.44 -2.78 7.11
CA ILE A 176 5.74 -3.70 6.19
C ILE A 176 4.80 -4.66 6.93
N PRO A 177 5.18 -5.32 8.05
CA PRO A 177 4.25 -6.12 8.83
C PRO A 177 2.99 -5.35 9.29
N THR A 178 3.15 -4.08 9.68
CA THR A 178 2.01 -3.25 10.09
C THR A 178 1.11 -2.94 8.89
N HIS A 179 1.68 -2.61 7.74
CA HIS A 179 0.91 -2.38 6.50
C HIS A 179 0.14 -3.64 6.06
N ILE A 180 0.71 -4.85 6.30
CA ILE A 180 0.03 -6.13 6.07
C ILE A 180 -1.19 -6.29 7.00
N GLU A 181 -1.06 -5.97 8.30
CA GLU A 181 -2.20 -6.00 9.23
C GLU A 181 -3.27 -4.98 8.86
N VAL A 182 -2.87 -3.78 8.45
CA VAL A 182 -3.77 -2.74 7.96
C VAL A 182 -4.57 -3.26 6.77
N LEU A 183 -3.90 -3.82 5.77
CA LEU A 183 -4.57 -4.36 4.58
C LEU A 183 -5.50 -5.52 4.94
N LYS A 184 -5.09 -6.40 5.87
CA LYS A 184 -5.93 -7.51 6.34
C LYS A 184 -7.20 -7.03 7.03
N ASP A 185 -7.10 -6.02 7.90
CA ASP A 185 -8.27 -5.53 8.62
C ASP A 185 -9.20 -4.73 7.69
N LEU A 186 -8.68 -3.86 6.81
CA LEU A 186 -9.48 -3.23 5.74
C LEU A 186 -10.23 -4.28 4.90
N SER A 187 -9.55 -5.31 4.43
CA SER A 187 -10.14 -6.38 3.61
C SER A 187 -11.22 -7.16 4.37
N SER A 188 -10.99 -7.42 5.67
CA SER A 188 -11.98 -8.06 6.53
C SER A 188 -13.22 -7.19 6.73
N GLN A 189 -13.04 -5.87 6.87
CA GLN A 189 -14.15 -4.91 6.97
C GLN A 189 -14.95 -4.82 5.65
N ILE A 190 -14.29 -4.93 4.49
CA ILE A 190 -14.94 -4.99 3.19
C ILE A 190 -15.75 -6.28 3.06
N ARG A 191 -15.13 -7.45 3.31
CA ARG A 191 -15.82 -8.76 3.22
C ARG A 191 -17.02 -8.89 4.15
N SER A 192 -16.94 -8.33 5.36
CA SER A 192 -18.04 -8.37 6.32
C SER A 192 -19.16 -7.34 6.04
N GLY A 193 -18.97 -6.43 5.08
CA GLY A 193 -19.91 -5.34 4.78
C GLY A 193 -19.80 -4.14 5.73
N LYS A 194 -19.01 -4.23 6.80
CA LYS A 194 -18.79 -3.12 7.75
C LYS A 194 -18.25 -1.86 7.05
N PHE A 195 -17.34 -2.04 6.09
CA PHE A 195 -16.81 -0.93 5.30
C PHE A 195 -17.89 -0.26 4.45
N ALA A 196 -18.79 -1.03 3.83
CA ALA A 196 -19.90 -0.49 3.05
C ALA A 196 -20.84 0.33 3.94
N GLU A 197 -21.18 -0.14 5.14
CA GLU A 197 -21.98 0.62 6.10
C GLU A 197 -21.32 1.94 6.51
N LEU A 198 -19.99 1.96 6.69
CA LEU A 198 -19.25 3.19 6.93
C LEU A 198 -19.31 4.15 5.72
N ALA A 199 -19.09 3.63 4.51
CA ALA A 199 -19.11 4.44 3.28
C ALA A 199 -20.48 5.10 3.04
N LYS A 200 -21.58 4.45 3.41
CA LYS A 200 -22.95 4.99 3.31
C LYS A 200 -23.22 6.20 4.23
N LEU A 201 -22.30 6.53 5.14
CA LEU A 201 -22.35 7.79 5.89
C LEU A 201 -21.85 8.99 5.07
N TYR A 202 -21.09 8.73 4.00
CA TYR A 202 -20.45 9.75 3.15
C TYR A 202 -20.94 9.73 1.70
N MET A 203 -21.59 8.64 1.28
CA MET A 203 -22.20 8.43 -0.03
C MET A 203 -23.67 8.04 0.16
N LYS A 204 -24.51 8.23 -0.86
CA LYS A 204 -25.91 7.78 -0.74
C LYS A 204 -25.98 6.26 -0.65
N PRO A 205 -26.88 5.67 0.17
CA PRO A 205 -26.94 4.22 0.34
C PRO A 205 -27.04 3.41 -0.95
N GLU A 206 -27.78 3.89 -1.94
CA GLU A 206 -27.95 3.28 -3.26
C GLU A 206 -26.70 3.37 -4.16
N GLU A 207 -25.78 4.27 -3.86
CA GLU A 207 -24.53 4.45 -4.59
C GLU A 207 -23.47 3.42 -4.17
N VAL A 208 -23.57 2.83 -2.98
CA VAL A 208 -22.58 1.86 -2.47
C VAL A 208 -23.13 0.43 -2.62
N PRO A 209 -22.65 -0.36 -3.60
CA PRO A 209 -23.06 -1.75 -3.73
C PRO A 209 -22.47 -2.62 -2.62
N MET A 210 -23.04 -3.82 -2.48
CA MET A 210 -22.31 -4.90 -1.80
C MET A 210 -21.23 -5.42 -2.75
N PHE A 211 -19.99 -5.41 -2.30
CA PHE A 211 -18.88 -5.91 -3.11
C PHE A 211 -18.84 -7.44 -3.07
N SER A 212 -19.09 -8.06 -4.23
CA SER A 212 -19.09 -9.51 -4.40
C SER A 212 -17.68 -10.05 -4.66
N LYS A 213 -16.80 -9.23 -5.25
CA LYS A 213 -15.39 -9.56 -5.45
C LYS A 213 -14.45 -8.46 -4.98
N ILE A 214 -13.28 -8.86 -4.48
CA ILE A 214 -12.20 -7.98 -4.02
C ILE A 214 -10.93 -8.33 -4.78
N VAL A 215 -10.37 -7.34 -5.47
CA VAL A 215 -9.09 -7.45 -6.17
C VAL A 215 -8.07 -6.55 -5.48
N HIS A 216 -6.94 -7.10 -5.09
CA HIS A 216 -5.86 -6.31 -4.50
C HIS A 216 -4.89 -5.84 -5.58
N ILE A 217 -4.63 -4.55 -5.64
CA ILE A 217 -3.69 -3.95 -6.59
C ILE A 217 -2.62 -3.22 -5.79
N GLY A 218 -1.39 -3.73 -5.83
CA GLY A 218 -0.26 -3.08 -5.19
C GLY A 218 0.62 -2.35 -6.20
N HIS A 219 1.33 -1.32 -5.75
CA HIS A 219 2.49 -0.80 -6.45
C HIS A 219 3.74 -0.82 -5.58
N SER A 220 4.85 -1.38 -6.07
CA SER A 220 6.16 -1.31 -5.39
C SER A 220 6.08 -1.89 -3.96
N LEU A 221 6.43 -1.09 -2.94
CA LEU A 221 6.21 -1.39 -1.52
C LEU A 221 4.75 -1.79 -1.22
N GLY A 222 3.77 -1.22 -1.91
CA GLY A 222 2.38 -1.64 -1.87
C GLY A 222 2.18 -3.06 -2.41
N SER A 223 2.85 -3.46 -3.49
CA SER A 223 2.87 -4.87 -3.94
C SER A 223 3.61 -5.78 -2.97
N ALA A 224 4.70 -5.32 -2.37
CA ALA A 224 5.40 -6.04 -1.31
C ALA A 224 4.48 -6.27 -0.09
N THR A 225 3.66 -5.28 0.24
CA THR A 225 2.60 -5.39 1.26
C THR A 225 1.53 -6.39 0.83
N THR A 226 1.02 -6.29 -0.40
CA THR A 226 -0.01 -7.18 -0.94
C THR A 226 0.45 -8.64 -0.95
N ILE A 227 1.67 -8.92 -1.42
CA ILE A 227 2.16 -10.29 -1.49
C ILE A 227 2.47 -10.88 -0.10
N GLY A 228 2.98 -10.06 0.83
CA GLY A 228 3.12 -10.47 2.24
C GLY A 228 1.76 -10.72 2.91
N PHE A 229 0.75 -9.91 2.57
CA PHE A 229 -0.64 -10.13 2.98
C PHE A 229 -1.17 -11.47 2.48
N LEU A 230 -0.98 -11.81 1.20
CA LEU A 230 -1.35 -13.12 0.68
C LEU A 230 -0.55 -14.25 1.34
N GLY A 231 0.74 -14.06 1.58
CA GLY A 231 1.59 -15.04 2.24
C GLY A 231 1.10 -15.42 3.64
N ARG A 232 0.56 -14.45 4.38
CA ARG A 232 0.08 -14.64 5.75
C ARG A 232 -1.40 -14.98 5.85
N TYR A 233 -2.22 -14.51 4.92
CA TYR A 233 -3.68 -14.51 5.02
C TYR A 233 -4.41 -14.99 3.75
N GLY A 234 -3.68 -15.59 2.80
CA GLY A 234 -4.24 -16.05 1.53
C GLY A 234 -5.35 -17.11 1.70
N ASP A 235 -5.29 -17.89 2.78
CA ASP A 235 -6.27 -18.92 3.13
C ASP A 235 -7.60 -18.38 3.67
N LEU A 236 -7.66 -17.08 4.02
CA LEU A 236 -8.85 -16.46 4.59
C LEU A 236 -9.90 -16.04 3.54
N GLY A 237 -9.64 -16.22 2.25
CA GLY A 237 -10.59 -15.84 1.18
C GLY A 237 -10.83 -14.33 1.06
N LEU A 238 -9.88 -13.51 1.54
CA LEU A 238 -9.99 -12.05 1.53
C LEU A 238 -9.73 -11.42 0.16
N SER A 239 -9.08 -12.15 -0.77
CA SER A 239 -8.76 -11.69 -2.13
C SER A 239 -9.28 -12.66 -3.18
N ASP A 240 -10.00 -12.17 -4.19
CA ASP A 240 -10.45 -12.95 -5.35
C ASP A 240 -9.50 -12.83 -6.56
N GLY A 241 -8.61 -11.84 -6.55
CA GLY A 241 -7.68 -11.55 -7.63
C GLY A 241 -6.58 -10.60 -7.17
N THR A 242 -5.39 -10.68 -7.74
CA THR A 242 -4.27 -9.84 -7.31
C THR A 242 -3.46 -9.32 -8.50
N ILE A 243 -3.10 -8.04 -8.45
CA ILE A 243 -2.22 -7.40 -9.42
C ILE A 243 -1.05 -6.76 -8.68
N LEU A 244 0.16 -7.17 -9.00
CA LEU A 244 1.39 -6.66 -8.41
C LEU A 244 2.11 -5.80 -9.43
N THR A 245 2.03 -4.48 -9.28
CA THR A 245 2.68 -3.53 -10.18
C THR A 245 4.08 -3.15 -9.69
N GLY A 246 5.11 -3.27 -10.53
CA GLY A 246 6.48 -2.91 -10.14
C GLY A 246 6.98 -3.72 -8.94
N TRP A 247 6.73 -5.03 -8.92
CA TRP A 247 7.29 -5.95 -7.94
C TRP A 247 7.32 -7.38 -8.47
N ILE A 248 8.45 -8.06 -8.36
CA ILE A 248 8.64 -9.49 -8.60
C ILE A 248 9.89 -9.95 -7.84
N ILE A 249 10.04 -11.26 -7.61
CA ILE A 249 11.32 -11.81 -7.17
C ILE A 249 12.29 -11.77 -8.36
N ALA A 250 13.10 -10.71 -8.39
CA ALA A 250 14.11 -10.50 -9.42
C ALA A 250 15.45 -11.12 -9.03
N ASN A 251 16.26 -11.47 -10.03
CA ASN A 251 17.62 -11.99 -9.92
C ASN A 251 18.68 -10.87 -10.04
N THR A 252 18.27 -9.63 -9.81
CA THR A 252 19.09 -8.43 -9.92
C THR A 252 19.55 -7.95 -8.54
N THR A 253 20.56 -7.09 -8.51
CA THR A 253 20.95 -6.43 -7.26
C THR A 253 19.89 -5.38 -6.90
N PRO A 254 19.41 -5.36 -5.64
CA PRO A 254 18.45 -4.36 -5.18
C PRO A 254 18.96 -2.95 -5.42
N PHE A 255 18.05 -2.03 -5.75
CA PHE A 255 18.36 -0.62 -5.79
C PHE A 255 18.72 -0.11 -4.38
N GLY A 256 19.93 0.45 -4.24
CA GLY A 256 20.45 0.97 -2.97
C GLY A 256 19.71 2.23 -2.50
N GLN A 257 19.70 2.43 -1.19
CA GLN A 257 19.08 3.61 -0.55
C GLN A 257 19.69 4.93 -1.04
N ALA A 258 20.97 4.93 -1.43
CA ALA A 258 21.67 6.10 -1.96
C ALA A 258 20.98 6.72 -3.18
N GLY A 259 20.26 5.94 -3.99
CA GLY A 259 19.58 6.45 -5.18
C GLY A 259 18.40 7.38 -4.88
N PHE A 260 17.81 7.29 -3.69
CA PHE A 260 16.69 8.14 -3.29
C PHE A 260 17.11 9.55 -2.84
N GLY A 261 18.39 9.78 -2.51
CA GLY A 261 18.85 11.08 -2.02
C GLY A 261 18.04 11.54 -0.80
N TRP A 262 17.94 10.68 0.20
CA TRP A 262 17.05 10.87 1.34
C TRP A 262 17.35 12.16 2.13
N GLU A 263 16.29 12.92 2.39
CA GLU A 263 16.26 14.02 3.34
C GLU A 263 15.32 13.68 4.51
N TYR A 264 15.57 14.25 5.67
CA TYR A 264 14.68 14.16 6.82
C TYR A 264 13.44 15.00 6.58
N GLY A 265 12.25 14.38 6.62
CA GLY A 265 10.99 15.01 6.22
C GLY A 265 10.74 16.39 6.87
N PRO A 266 10.82 16.52 8.20
CA PRO A 266 10.64 17.80 8.89
C PRO A 266 11.67 18.89 8.54
N GLU A 267 12.86 18.56 8.03
CA GLU A 267 13.81 19.55 7.51
C GLU A 267 13.56 19.90 6.05
N HIS A 268 13.09 18.93 5.24
CA HIS A 268 12.77 19.14 3.83
C HIS A 268 11.59 20.10 3.63
N ASP A 269 10.50 19.87 4.35
CA ASP A 269 9.33 20.76 4.39
C ASP A 269 8.73 20.77 5.80
N PRO A 270 9.15 21.73 6.66
CA PRO A 270 8.72 21.80 8.05
C PRO A 270 7.22 22.02 8.21
N VAL A 271 6.52 22.58 7.21
CA VAL A 271 5.09 22.83 7.28
C VAL A 271 4.32 21.56 6.91
N LYS A 272 4.67 20.94 5.78
CA LYS A 272 4.01 19.72 5.29
C LYS A 272 4.24 18.52 6.22
N TYR A 273 5.42 18.44 6.85
CA TYR A 273 5.82 17.30 7.68
C TYR A 273 5.95 17.62 9.17
N ALA A 274 5.31 18.69 9.66
CA ALA A 274 5.33 19.08 11.08
C ALA A 274 4.90 17.96 12.06
N GLY A 275 4.08 17.01 11.61
CA GLY A 275 3.62 15.87 12.40
C GLY A 275 4.46 14.59 12.25
N ALA A 276 5.47 14.59 11.38
CA ALA A 276 6.36 13.45 11.21
C ALA A 276 7.47 13.48 12.27
N SER A 277 7.73 12.33 12.88
CA SER A 277 8.77 12.18 13.91
C SER A 277 10.09 11.68 13.29
N SER A 278 11.01 11.21 14.13
CA SER A 278 12.25 10.55 13.70
C SER A 278 11.97 9.41 12.72
N GLY A 279 12.86 9.21 11.75
CA GLY A 279 12.79 8.09 10.81
C GLY A 279 11.90 8.29 9.59
N TYR A 280 11.29 9.47 9.41
CA TYR A 280 10.55 9.84 8.21
C TYR A 280 11.48 10.48 7.18
N LEU A 281 11.56 9.84 6.01
CA LEU A 281 12.48 10.15 4.91
C LEU A 281 11.69 10.61 3.68
N ILE A 282 12.26 11.51 2.90
CA ILE A 282 11.70 11.97 1.64
C ILE A 282 12.78 12.08 0.56
N PRO A 283 12.50 11.76 -0.73
CA PRO A 283 13.49 11.99 -1.77
C PRO A 283 13.75 13.49 -1.95
N GLY A 284 15.02 13.90 -1.89
CA GLY A 284 15.39 15.31 -1.84
C GLY A 284 15.08 16.09 -3.12
N THR A 285 15.35 15.51 -4.29
CA THR A 285 15.27 16.24 -5.56
C THR A 285 14.36 15.59 -6.60
N VAL A 286 13.94 16.37 -7.61
CA VAL A 286 13.25 15.85 -8.81
C VAL A 286 14.12 14.78 -9.49
N GLY A 287 15.44 14.94 -9.50
CA GLY A 287 16.36 13.95 -10.06
C GLY A 287 16.30 12.60 -9.34
N ASN A 288 16.09 12.59 -8.01
CA ASN A 288 15.92 11.35 -7.25
C ASN A 288 14.58 10.66 -7.57
N ILE A 289 13.50 11.45 -7.74
CA ILE A 289 12.21 10.91 -8.21
C ILE A 289 12.36 10.34 -9.62
N GLN A 290 13.01 11.05 -10.53
CA GLN A 290 13.25 10.57 -11.88
C GLN A 290 14.06 9.26 -11.88
N GLN A 291 15.17 9.22 -11.15
CA GLN A 291 16.08 8.06 -11.10
C GLN A 291 15.40 6.78 -10.63
N GLY A 292 14.49 6.87 -9.65
CA GLY A 292 13.76 5.72 -9.15
C GLY A 292 12.53 5.37 -9.99
N PHE A 293 11.76 6.38 -10.43
CA PHE A 293 10.40 6.16 -10.91
C PHE A 293 10.22 6.34 -12.42
N PHE A 294 11.12 7.03 -13.11
CA PHE A 294 10.94 7.35 -14.52
C PHE A 294 12.07 6.82 -15.38
N SER A 295 11.73 6.45 -16.61
CA SER A 295 12.70 6.13 -17.65
C SER A 295 12.49 7.06 -18.84
N ASP A 296 13.56 7.64 -19.39
CA ASP A 296 13.46 8.43 -20.61
C ASP A 296 13.63 7.57 -21.86
N GLN A 297 12.64 6.73 -22.12
CA GLN A 297 12.54 5.90 -23.32
C GLN A 297 11.48 6.43 -24.29
N GLY A 298 11.29 7.76 -24.29
CA GLY A 298 10.33 8.48 -25.12
C GLY A 298 8.91 8.60 -24.53
N LEU A 299 8.65 7.99 -23.37
CA LEU A 299 7.37 8.12 -22.63
C LEU A 299 7.46 9.00 -21.37
N LEU A 300 8.64 9.56 -21.08
CA LEU A 300 8.77 10.53 -20.00
C LEU A 300 8.01 11.82 -20.36
N ASP A 301 7.13 12.24 -19.46
CA ASP A 301 6.53 13.57 -19.49
C ASP A 301 7.18 14.44 -18.41
N PRO A 302 7.94 15.49 -18.77
CA PRO A 302 8.54 16.38 -17.79
C PRO A 302 7.53 17.02 -16.83
N ASN A 303 6.29 17.26 -17.27
CA ASN A 303 5.25 17.82 -16.40
C ASN A 303 4.68 16.76 -15.44
N ALA A 304 4.55 15.50 -15.88
CA ALA A 304 4.16 14.41 -14.99
C ALA A 304 5.26 14.11 -13.95
N LEU A 305 6.54 14.24 -14.34
CA LEU A 305 7.67 14.15 -13.41
C LEU A 305 7.63 15.26 -12.36
N GLN A 306 7.36 16.49 -12.78
CA GLN A 306 7.19 17.62 -11.86
C GLN A 306 6.02 17.40 -10.91
N PHE A 307 4.87 16.96 -11.43
CA PHE A 307 3.70 16.57 -10.63
C PHE A 307 4.06 15.47 -9.62
N ALA A 308 4.78 14.42 -10.03
CA ALA A 308 5.22 13.34 -9.15
C ALA A 308 6.08 13.87 -7.99
N ASN A 309 7.00 14.80 -8.27
CA ASN A 309 7.80 15.45 -7.23
C ASN A 309 6.96 16.35 -6.31
N GLU A 310 5.89 16.98 -6.80
CA GLU A 310 4.97 17.78 -5.98
C GLU A 310 4.13 16.92 -5.03
N ILE A 311 3.63 15.77 -5.53
CA ILE A 311 2.78 14.87 -4.73
C ILE A 311 3.56 13.92 -3.83
N LYS A 312 4.89 13.83 -3.97
CA LYS A 312 5.72 12.91 -3.18
C LYS A 312 5.40 12.97 -1.68
N ALA A 313 5.45 11.82 -1.05
CA ALA A 313 5.18 11.61 0.35
C ALA A 313 6.40 10.98 1.04
N THR A 314 6.33 10.87 2.36
CA THR A 314 7.39 10.23 3.14
C THR A 314 7.38 8.71 2.97
N SER A 315 8.53 8.10 3.19
CA SER A 315 8.66 6.71 3.61
C SER A 315 9.35 6.68 4.97
N THR A 316 9.38 5.53 5.64
CA THR A 316 10.04 5.42 6.95
C THR A 316 11.19 4.43 6.96
N VAL A 317 12.12 4.63 7.89
CA VAL A 317 13.21 3.68 8.16
C VAL A 317 12.66 2.28 8.44
N GLY A 318 11.58 2.18 9.21
CA GLY A 318 10.93 0.91 9.55
C GLY A 318 10.38 0.16 8.33
N GLU A 319 9.88 0.87 7.33
CA GLU A 319 9.44 0.26 6.06
C GLU A 319 10.60 -0.43 5.33
N PHE A 320 11.73 0.26 5.17
CA PHE A 320 12.89 -0.30 4.45
C PHE A 320 13.58 -1.42 5.23
N GLN A 321 13.75 -1.27 6.54
CA GLN A 321 14.37 -2.30 7.38
C GLN A 321 13.53 -3.59 7.44
N SER A 322 12.21 -3.48 7.33
CA SER A 322 11.29 -4.62 7.32
C SER A 322 10.90 -5.12 5.92
N ALA A 323 11.44 -4.54 4.84
CA ALA A 323 11.07 -4.87 3.46
C ALA A 323 11.24 -6.36 3.11
N TYR A 324 12.23 -7.03 3.71
CA TYR A 324 12.48 -8.46 3.50
C TYR A 324 11.29 -9.35 3.89
N VAL A 325 10.39 -8.89 4.76
CA VAL A 325 9.22 -9.66 5.21
C VAL A 325 8.33 -10.06 4.03
N ALA A 326 8.21 -9.21 3.01
CA ALA A 326 7.38 -9.45 1.84
C ALA A 326 7.78 -10.71 1.04
N ALA A 327 9.07 -11.08 1.07
CA ALA A 327 9.62 -12.24 0.37
C ALA A 327 10.11 -13.34 1.33
N SER A 328 9.74 -13.26 2.62
CA SER A 328 10.27 -14.17 3.65
C SER A 328 9.66 -15.58 3.61
N SER A 329 8.53 -15.77 2.92
CA SER A 329 7.85 -17.06 2.79
C SER A 329 7.03 -17.15 1.51
N SER A 330 6.94 -18.34 0.92
CA SER A 330 6.03 -18.61 -0.21
C SER A 330 4.56 -18.39 0.16
N VAL A 331 3.77 -17.99 -0.83
CA VAL A 331 2.33 -17.78 -0.75
C VAL A 331 1.58 -19.08 -1.03
N LEU A 332 1.42 -19.89 0.01
CA LEU A 332 0.81 -21.22 -0.10
C LEU A 332 -0.73 -21.18 -0.03
N GLY A 333 -1.30 -20.20 0.68
CA GLY A 333 -2.74 -20.15 0.97
C GLY A 333 -3.61 -19.51 -0.13
N TYR A 334 -3.00 -18.90 -1.14
CA TYR A 334 -3.72 -18.17 -2.19
C TYR A 334 -3.73 -18.94 -3.51
N SER A 335 -4.93 -19.09 -4.09
CA SER A 335 -5.15 -19.80 -5.36
C SER A 335 -5.87 -18.99 -6.44
N GLY A 336 -6.10 -17.70 -6.20
CA GLY A 336 -6.76 -16.82 -7.16
C GLY A 336 -5.86 -16.41 -8.33
N PRO A 337 -6.42 -15.75 -9.36
CA PRO A 337 -5.68 -15.15 -10.46
C PRO A 337 -4.68 -14.11 -9.95
N LEU A 338 -3.44 -14.16 -10.46
CA LEU A 338 -2.38 -13.21 -10.12
C LEU A 338 -1.72 -12.66 -11.39
N LEU A 339 -1.65 -11.34 -11.50
CA LEU A 339 -0.90 -10.64 -12.55
C LEU A 339 0.31 -9.93 -11.96
N TYR A 340 1.50 -10.28 -12.44
CA TYR A 340 2.67 -9.41 -12.32
C TYR A 340 2.65 -8.38 -13.45
N PHE A 341 2.54 -7.10 -13.11
CA PHE A 341 2.57 -6.00 -14.07
C PHE A 341 3.87 -5.21 -13.86
N LEU A 342 4.87 -5.46 -14.69
CA LEU A 342 6.19 -4.86 -14.56
C LEU A 342 6.37 -3.71 -15.55
N ALA A 343 7.27 -2.79 -15.23
CA ALA A 343 7.74 -1.78 -16.17
C ALA A 343 9.01 -2.29 -16.86
N GLU A 344 9.14 -2.08 -18.18
CA GLU A 344 10.30 -2.58 -18.93
C GLU A 344 11.63 -2.03 -18.39
N TYR A 345 11.67 -0.76 -17.99
CA TYR A 345 12.87 -0.07 -17.51
C TYR A 345 12.79 0.25 -16.02
N ASP A 346 12.30 -0.71 -15.23
CA ASP A 346 12.16 -0.57 -13.78
C ASP A 346 13.53 -0.53 -13.08
N MET A 347 13.95 0.65 -12.64
CA MET A 347 15.22 0.84 -11.93
C MET A 347 15.23 0.23 -10.52
N LEU A 348 14.07 0.21 -9.84
CA LEU A 348 13.98 -0.24 -8.45
C LEU A 348 13.93 -1.77 -8.32
N ILE A 349 13.30 -2.45 -9.29
CA ILE A 349 13.13 -3.91 -9.26
C ILE A 349 14.16 -4.63 -10.11
N CYS A 350 14.35 -4.20 -11.36
CA CYS A 350 15.16 -4.92 -12.34
C CYS A 350 16.45 -4.17 -12.71
N HIS A 351 16.84 -3.15 -11.94
CA HIS A 351 18.02 -2.33 -12.19
C HIS A 351 18.04 -1.69 -13.60
N GLY A 352 16.85 -1.38 -14.13
CA GLY A 352 16.68 -0.65 -15.38
C GLY A 352 16.36 -1.52 -16.61
N ASP A 353 16.30 -2.85 -16.49
CA ASP A 353 15.82 -3.73 -17.55
C ASP A 353 15.14 -4.99 -16.98
N CYS A 354 13.81 -5.07 -17.09
CA CYS A 354 13.05 -6.23 -16.62
C CYS A 354 12.98 -7.40 -17.61
N ASN A 355 13.59 -7.28 -18.80
CA ASN A 355 13.64 -8.41 -19.74
C ASN A 355 14.57 -9.50 -19.18
N ASN A 356 13.99 -10.65 -18.81
CA ASN A 356 14.69 -11.79 -18.21
C ASN A 356 15.31 -11.50 -16.83
N ALA A 357 14.77 -10.52 -16.09
CA ALA A 357 15.27 -10.14 -14.77
C ALA A 357 14.83 -11.07 -13.62
N TRP A 358 14.14 -12.17 -13.90
CA TRP A 358 13.60 -13.10 -12.90
C TRP A 358 13.68 -14.53 -13.42
N ASP A 359 13.65 -15.50 -12.50
CA ASP A 359 13.60 -16.92 -12.84
C ASP A 359 12.15 -17.46 -12.75
N PRO A 360 11.58 -18.01 -13.84
CA PRO A 360 10.20 -18.51 -13.84
C PRO A 360 9.92 -19.54 -12.76
N GLN A 361 10.89 -20.42 -12.47
CA GLN A 361 10.71 -21.47 -11.48
C GLN A 361 10.64 -20.87 -10.07
N THR A 362 11.50 -19.90 -9.76
CA THR A 362 11.53 -19.18 -8.50
C THR A 362 10.22 -18.43 -8.27
N VAL A 363 9.73 -17.70 -9.28
CA VAL A 363 8.44 -16.98 -9.19
C VAL A 363 7.29 -17.97 -8.98
N GLN A 364 7.23 -19.05 -9.76
CA GLN A 364 6.21 -20.09 -9.61
C GLN A 364 6.27 -20.78 -8.24
N GLN A 365 7.47 -21.08 -7.71
CA GLN A 365 7.64 -21.69 -6.39
C GLN A 365 7.24 -20.75 -5.25
N PHE A 366 7.31 -19.44 -5.50
CA PHE A 366 6.91 -18.43 -4.53
C PHE A 366 5.38 -18.28 -4.45
N VAL A 367 4.66 -18.42 -5.57
CA VAL A 367 3.18 -18.40 -5.63
C VAL A 367 2.62 -19.71 -6.22
N PRO A 368 2.88 -20.88 -5.61
CA PRO A 368 2.72 -22.18 -6.26
C PRO A 368 1.28 -22.54 -6.63
N HIS A 369 0.29 -21.86 -6.05
CA HIS A 369 -1.13 -22.20 -6.21
C HIS A 369 -1.92 -21.10 -6.93
N ALA A 370 -1.31 -19.93 -7.19
CA ALA A 370 -1.95 -18.85 -7.93
C ALA A 370 -2.24 -19.30 -9.37
N SER A 371 -3.48 -19.10 -9.83
CA SER A 371 -3.91 -19.59 -11.14
C SER A 371 -5.07 -18.77 -11.73
N PRO A 372 -4.93 -18.24 -12.96
CA PRO A 372 -3.67 -18.15 -13.70
C PRO A 372 -2.65 -17.26 -12.99
N MET A 373 -1.37 -17.48 -13.28
CA MET A 373 -0.28 -16.56 -12.93
C MET A 373 0.26 -15.97 -14.23
N ASP A 374 -0.07 -14.71 -14.50
CA ASP A 374 0.32 -14.00 -15.72
C ASP A 374 1.40 -12.95 -15.43
N ILE A 375 2.19 -12.63 -16.46
CA ILE A 375 3.20 -11.58 -16.40
C ILE A 375 3.01 -10.66 -17.61
N HIS A 376 2.90 -9.37 -17.36
CA HIS A 376 2.92 -8.31 -18.36
C HIS A 376 4.10 -7.39 -18.13
N ILE A 377 4.82 -7.04 -19.20
CA ILE A 377 5.87 -6.02 -19.16
C ILE A 377 5.39 -4.81 -19.98
N GLN A 378 5.16 -3.69 -19.30
CA GLN A 378 4.74 -2.44 -19.92
C GLN A 378 5.94 -1.79 -20.62
N PRO A 379 5.88 -1.62 -21.95
CA PRO A 379 7.03 -1.16 -22.72
C PRO A 379 7.38 0.30 -22.40
N LYS A 380 8.68 0.63 -22.49
CA LYS A 380 9.25 1.99 -22.40
C LYS A 380 8.89 2.77 -21.14
N THR A 381 8.50 2.06 -20.09
CA THR A 381 8.00 2.63 -18.84
C THR A 381 8.98 2.31 -17.72
N GLY A 382 9.18 3.27 -16.82
CA GLY A 382 9.90 3.10 -15.55
C GLY A 382 8.95 2.73 -14.42
N HIS A 383 9.47 2.65 -13.19
CA HIS A 383 8.74 2.09 -12.05
C HIS A 383 7.40 2.78 -11.76
N GLY A 384 7.30 4.12 -11.90
CA GLY A 384 6.07 4.89 -11.76
C GLY A 384 5.13 4.74 -12.96
N ILE A 385 4.51 3.56 -13.09
CA ILE A 385 3.76 3.16 -14.28
C ILE A 385 2.65 4.15 -14.69
N PRO A 386 1.73 4.57 -13.80
CA PRO A 386 0.66 5.52 -14.16
C PRO A 386 1.16 6.92 -14.50
N LEU A 387 2.44 7.23 -14.26
CA LEU A 387 3.04 8.56 -14.43
C LEU A 387 3.79 8.73 -15.77
N HIS A 388 3.82 7.69 -16.61
CA HIS A 388 4.38 7.78 -17.97
C HIS A 388 3.30 8.11 -18.99
N LYS A 389 3.69 8.72 -20.12
CA LYS A 389 2.80 8.85 -21.28
C LYS A 389 2.31 7.47 -21.70
N ASN A 390 1.10 7.42 -22.24
CA ASN A 390 0.44 6.17 -22.65
C ASN A 390 0.17 5.20 -21.48
N ALA A 391 0.09 5.69 -20.24
CA ALA A 391 -0.33 4.90 -19.07
C ALA A 391 -1.72 4.24 -19.28
N THR A 392 -2.60 4.89 -20.05
CA THR A 392 -3.93 4.35 -20.41
C THR A 392 -3.87 2.98 -21.09
N ALA A 393 -2.83 2.68 -21.87
CA ALA A 393 -2.64 1.35 -22.44
C ALA A 393 -2.42 0.29 -21.35
N GLY A 394 -1.68 0.63 -20.30
CA GLY A 394 -1.51 -0.24 -19.12
C GLY A 394 -2.81 -0.40 -18.34
N PHE A 395 -3.62 0.66 -18.25
CA PHE A 395 -4.93 0.59 -17.58
C PHE A 395 -5.88 -0.37 -18.33
N SER A 396 -5.85 -0.36 -19.66
CA SER A 396 -6.58 -1.32 -20.49
C SER A 396 -6.12 -2.76 -20.29
N VAL A 397 -4.80 -3.01 -20.20
CA VAL A 397 -4.27 -4.35 -19.90
C VAL A 397 -4.81 -4.87 -18.57
N VAL A 398 -4.84 -4.04 -17.53
CA VAL A 398 -5.42 -4.40 -16.23
C VAL A 398 -6.91 -4.72 -16.37
N ALA A 399 -7.69 -3.85 -17.03
CA ALA A 399 -9.13 -4.05 -17.21
C ALA A 399 -9.47 -5.30 -18.04
N ASP A 400 -8.70 -5.59 -19.08
CA ASP A 400 -8.86 -6.76 -19.92
C ASP A 400 -8.52 -8.04 -19.17
N TRP A 401 -7.42 -8.04 -18.40
CA TRP A 401 -7.02 -9.17 -17.57
C TRP A 401 -8.07 -9.50 -16.50
N LEU A 402 -8.64 -8.47 -15.87
CA LEU A 402 -9.76 -8.65 -14.94
C LEU A 402 -10.94 -9.32 -15.63
N GLY A 403 -11.38 -8.77 -16.77
CA GLY A 403 -12.50 -9.32 -17.54
C GLY A 403 -12.28 -10.78 -17.97
N GLN A 404 -11.07 -11.16 -18.41
CA GLN A 404 -10.72 -12.52 -18.81
C GLN A 404 -10.80 -13.52 -17.65
N ASN A 405 -10.55 -13.07 -16.42
CA ASN A 405 -10.61 -13.88 -15.21
C ASN A 405 -11.98 -13.80 -14.51
N GLY A 406 -12.99 -13.21 -15.17
CA GLY A 406 -14.31 -12.99 -14.61
C GLY A 406 -14.30 -12.02 -13.41
N LEU A 407 -13.26 -11.20 -13.31
CA LEU A 407 -13.05 -10.17 -12.30
C LEU A 407 -13.38 -8.77 -12.80
#